data_AF-A0A1G8SUU9-F1
#
_entry.id   AF-A0A1G8SUU9-F1
#
_cell.length_a   1.000
_cell.length_b   1.000
_cell.length_c   1.000
_cell.angle_alpha   90.00
_cell.angle_beta   90.00
_cell.angle_gamma   90.00
#
_symmetry.space_group_name_H-M   'P 1'
#
loop_
_entity.id
_entity.type
_entity.pdbx_description
1 polymer ?
#
loop_
_entity_poly.entity_id
_entity_poly.type
_entity_poly.pdbx_seq_one_letter_code
_entity_poly.pdbx_strand_id
1 'polypeptide(L)'
;MTGFLAELGKKVAERWVALLVLPGLVFTAVAAAALVLGQRDWADTALLWRRLLALTAAAGAQQDGPLRTVVVLVGLLVAATAGAFVARALGRPVEHLLSGRWPFFARRAARALTERRRGKWRRLDREYRDALDGGDHPRLGELAEARNAVALTEPRCPTWIGDRLHAPARRTSKQYGLDLTAAWPRLWLLLPDSAREPLTESRRRLDEATVLGGWAVLYAALGVVWWPSAVIGLVVGLVAWRRSRDAAEVYAELVEATVDVYLHELLERFDDETRPVRPARGKTVSERFRKST
;
A
#
# COMPACT_ATOMS: atom_id res chain seq x y z
N MET A 1 -30.03 -22.82 6.37
CA MET A 1 -28.75 -22.59 5.65
C MET A 1 -28.80 -21.43 4.65
N THR A 2 -29.96 -21.07 4.10
CA THR A 2 -30.14 -19.89 3.21
C THR A 2 -30.03 -18.54 3.93
N GLY A 3 -30.51 -18.45 5.18
CA GLY A 3 -30.46 -17.22 5.98
C GLY A 3 -29.04 -16.75 6.33
N PHE A 4 -28.14 -17.67 6.66
CA PHE A 4 -26.74 -17.35 6.96
C PHE A 4 -25.96 -16.88 5.72
N LEU A 5 -26.20 -17.50 4.55
CA LEU A 5 -25.65 -17.04 3.27
C LEU A 5 -26.22 -15.68 2.86
N ALA A 6 -27.50 -15.40 3.15
CA ALA A 6 -28.11 -14.10 2.91
C ALA A 6 -27.57 -13.01 3.85
N GLU A 7 -27.35 -13.31 5.13
CA GLU A 7 -26.73 -12.40 6.10
C GLU A 7 -25.26 -12.12 5.79
N LEU A 8 -24.50 -13.16 5.42
CA LEU A 8 -23.13 -12.99 4.93
C LEU A 8 -23.10 -12.16 3.65
N GLY A 9 -23.97 -12.46 2.70
CA GLY A 9 -24.13 -11.69 1.46
C GLY A 9 -24.47 -10.23 1.74
N LYS A 10 -25.35 -9.96 2.71
CA LYS A 10 -25.75 -8.61 3.12
C LYS A 10 -24.61 -7.85 3.80
N LYS A 11 -23.91 -8.45 4.77
CA LYS A 11 -22.75 -7.82 5.45
C LYS A 11 -21.61 -7.55 4.48
N VAL A 12 -21.37 -8.47 3.55
CA VAL A 12 -20.40 -8.29 2.47
C VAL A 12 -20.88 -7.14 1.57
N ALA A 13 -22.12 -7.16 1.08
CA ALA A 13 -22.66 -6.08 0.24
C ALA A 13 -22.57 -4.71 0.93
N GLU A 14 -22.98 -4.58 2.19
CA GLU A 14 -22.90 -3.33 2.97
C GLU A 14 -21.46 -2.84 3.09
N ARG A 15 -20.52 -3.74 3.42
CA ARG A 15 -19.11 -3.39 3.56
C ARG A 15 -18.46 -3.03 2.21
N TRP A 16 -18.85 -3.69 1.14
CA TRP A 16 -18.41 -3.37 -0.23
C TRP A 16 -18.97 -2.04 -0.71
N VAL A 17 -20.23 -1.73 -0.43
CA VAL A 17 -20.84 -0.43 -0.76
C VAL A 17 -20.14 0.69 0.02
N ALA A 18 -19.94 0.52 1.33
CA ALA A 18 -19.27 1.54 2.15
C ALA A 18 -17.81 1.76 1.75
N LEU A 19 -17.05 0.70 1.47
CA LEU A 19 -15.63 0.80 1.14
C LEU A 19 -15.34 1.17 -0.32
N LEU A 20 -16.26 0.86 -1.24
CA LEU A 20 -16.03 1.02 -2.69
C LEU A 20 -16.89 2.10 -3.31
N VAL A 21 -18.18 2.08 -3.02
CA VAL A 21 -19.16 2.95 -3.67
C VAL A 21 -19.12 4.34 -3.03
N LEU A 22 -18.95 4.45 -1.71
CA LEU A 22 -18.91 5.75 -1.03
C LEU A 22 -17.75 6.65 -1.52
N PRO A 23 -16.47 6.18 -1.54
CA PRO A 23 -15.37 7.01 -2.01
C PRO A 23 -15.48 7.32 -3.51
N GLY A 24 -15.97 6.34 -4.29
CA GLY A 24 -16.25 6.50 -5.72
C GLY A 24 -17.32 7.56 -5.98
N LEU A 25 -18.41 7.56 -5.22
CA LEU A 25 -19.49 8.54 -5.33
C LEU A 25 -19.00 9.95 -5.02
N VAL A 26 -18.25 10.11 -3.93
CA VAL A 26 -17.63 11.40 -3.57
C VAL A 26 -16.72 11.89 -4.70
N PHE A 27 -15.85 11.01 -5.21
CA PHE A 27 -15.00 11.35 -6.34
C PHE A 27 -15.79 11.75 -7.60
N THR A 28 -16.86 11.02 -7.93
CA THR A 28 -17.71 11.36 -9.09
C THR A 28 -18.43 12.68 -8.93
N ALA A 29 -18.90 13.01 -7.71
CA ALA A 29 -19.52 14.29 -7.42
C ALA A 29 -18.49 15.44 -7.59
N VAL A 30 -17.27 15.23 -7.07
CA VAL A 30 -16.16 16.18 -7.23
C VAL A 30 -15.74 16.32 -8.70
N ALA A 31 -15.68 15.23 -9.45
CA ALA A 31 -15.37 15.24 -10.88
C ALA A 31 -16.46 15.96 -11.69
N ALA A 32 -17.74 15.72 -11.39
CA ALA A 32 -18.84 16.45 -12.02
C ALA A 32 -18.76 17.95 -11.73
N ALA A 33 -18.50 18.34 -10.47
CA ALA A 33 -18.31 19.74 -10.11
C ALA A 33 -17.11 20.36 -10.83
N ALA A 34 -15.98 19.65 -10.89
CA ALA A 34 -14.77 20.08 -11.58
C ALA A 34 -15.00 20.30 -13.08
N LEU A 35 -15.75 19.42 -13.76
CA LEU A 35 -16.08 19.56 -15.17
C LEU A 35 -17.08 20.69 -15.45
N VAL A 36 -17.93 21.04 -14.49
CA VAL A 36 -18.91 22.14 -14.61
C VAL A 36 -18.28 23.50 -14.34
N LEU A 37 -17.46 23.62 -13.30
CA LEU A 37 -16.84 24.88 -12.87
C LEU A 37 -15.55 25.19 -13.66
N GLY A 38 -14.77 24.15 -13.99
CA GLY A 38 -13.44 24.32 -14.58
C GLY A 38 -12.48 25.16 -13.71
N GLN A 39 -11.40 25.64 -14.32
CA GLN A 39 -10.39 26.44 -13.61
C GLN A 39 -10.85 27.87 -13.29
N ARG A 40 -11.68 28.48 -14.17
CA ARG A 40 -12.05 29.90 -14.09
C ARG A 40 -13.11 30.18 -13.04
N ASP A 41 -14.14 29.36 -12.99
CA ASP A 41 -15.29 29.58 -12.10
C ASP A 41 -15.21 28.69 -10.87
N TRP A 42 -13.99 28.40 -10.39
CA TRP A 42 -13.71 27.36 -9.40
C TRP A 42 -14.49 27.50 -8.08
N ALA A 43 -14.93 28.72 -7.73
CA ALA A 43 -15.70 29.04 -6.52
C ALA A 43 -17.16 29.46 -6.80
N ASP A 44 -17.60 29.45 -8.07
CA ASP A 44 -18.94 29.91 -8.43
C ASP A 44 -20.00 28.84 -8.10
N THR A 45 -20.39 28.81 -6.83
CA THR A 45 -21.44 27.94 -6.31
C THR A 45 -22.81 28.22 -6.95
N ALA A 46 -23.04 29.45 -7.44
CA ALA A 46 -24.29 29.80 -8.11
C ALA A 46 -24.40 29.17 -9.50
N LEU A 47 -23.29 29.07 -10.24
CA LEU A 47 -23.23 28.35 -11.51
C LEU A 47 -23.54 26.86 -11.33
N LEU A 48 -22.96 26.24 -10.30
CA LEU A 48 -23.24 24.86 -9.92
C LEU A 48 -24.73 24.65 -9.61
N TRP A 49 -25.31 25.52 -8.77
CA TRP A 49 -26.72 25.43 -8.38
C TRP A 49 -27.66 25.62 -9.58
N ARG A 50 -27.36 26.58 -10.48
CA ARG A 50 -28.13 26.79 -11.71
C ARG A 50 -28.09 25.58 -12.63
N ARG A 51 -26.93 24.94 -12.80
CA ARG A 51 -26.82 23.70 -13.60
C ARG A 51 -27.55 22.54 -12.95
N LEU A 52 -27.49 22.40 -11.63
CA LEU A 52 -28.23 21.39 -10.89
C LEU A 52 -29.75 21.56 -11.08
N LEU A 53 -30.25 22.79 -10.91
CA LEU A 53 -31.65 23.15 -11.10
C LEU A 53 -32.11 22.93 -12.55
N ALA A 54 -31.27 23.27 -13.54
CA ALA A 54 -31.57 23.03 -14.94
C ALA A 54 -31.67 21.53 -15.26
N LEU A 55 -30.79 20.71 -14.67
CA LEU A 55 -30.85 19.25 -14.81
C LEU A 55 -32.11 18.66 -14.17
N THR A 56 -32.52 19.14 -12.98
CA THR A 56 -33.75 18.68 -12.32
C THR A 56 -35.02 19.16 -13.03
N ALA A 57 -35.03 20.39 -13.54
CA ALA A 57 -36.17 20.93 -14.30
C ALA A 57 -36.36 20.20 -15.63
N ALA A 58 -35.26 19.95 -16.36
CA ALA A 58 -35.29 19.16 -17.58
C ALA A 58 -35.65 17.69 -17.34
N ALA A 59 -35.42 17.15 -16.13
CA ALA A 59 -35.82 15.79 -15.75
C ALA A 59 -37.31 15.70 -15.38
N GLY A 60 -37.88 16.74 -14.76
CA GLY A 60 -39.30 16.79 -14.39
C GLY A 60 -40.27 17.06 -15.56
N ALA A 61 -39.79 17.65 -16.65
CA ALA A 61 -40.63 18.01 -17.80
C ALA A 61 -40.88 16.87 -18.82
N GLN A 62 -40.15 15.75 -18.74
CA GLN A 62 -40.24 14.65 -19.70
C GLN A 62 -41.06 13.48 -19.12
N GLN A 63 -42.05 12.97 -19.85
CA GLN A 63 -42.93 11.87 -19.41
C GLN A 63 -42.23 10.50 -19.25
N ASP A 64 -40.94 10.37 -19.59
CA ASP A 64 -40.09 9.18 -19.41
C ASP A 64 -39.32 9.13 -18.07
N GLY A 65 -39.82 9.83 -17.05
CA GLY A 65 -39.19 10.07 -15.75
C GLY A 65 -38.50 8.88 -15.04
N PRO A 66 -39.09 7.67 -14.99
CA PRO A 66 -38.47 6.54 -14.28
C PRO A 66 -37.26 5.97 -15.04
N LEU A 67 -37.32 5.83 -16.37
CA LEU A 67 -36.22 5.27 -17.16
C LEU A 67 -34.97 6.16 -17.13
N ARG A 68 -35.14 7.48 -17.25
CA ARG A 68 -34.03 8.44 -17.16
C ARG A 68 -33.39 8.45 -15.77
N THR A 69 -34.19 8.40 -14.72
CA THR A 69 -33.67 8.36 -13.33
C THR A 69 -32.84 7.10 -13.11
N VAL A 70 -33.32 5.94 -13.58
CA VAL A 70 -32.57 4.68 -13.53
C VAL A 70 -31.26 4.79 -14.31
N VAL A 71 -31.26 5.32 -15.53
CA VAL A 71 -30.04 5.49 -16.33
C VAL A 71 -29.01 6.40 -15.66
N VAL A 72 -29.44 7.50 -15.04
CA VAL A 72 -28.54 8.41 -14.30
C VAL A 72 -27.97 7.72 -13.07
N LEU A 73 -28.79 7.03 -12.28
CA LEU A 73 -28.32 6.29 -11.10
C LEU A 73 -27.36 5.17 -11.49
N VAL A 74 -27.65 4.43 -12.56
CA VAL A 74 -26.77 3.40 -13.11
C VAL A 74 -25.47 4.03 -13.60
N GLY A 75 -25.52 5.14 -14.33
CA GLY A 75 -24.33 5.86 -14.81
C GLY A 75 -23.45 6.36 -13.66
N LEU A 76 -24.06 6.92 -12.62
CA LEU A 76 -23.35 7.37 -11.41
C LEU A 76 -22.70 6.19 -10.69
N LEU A 77 -23.42 5.07 -10.54
CA LEU A 77 -22.90 3.87 -9.92
C LEU A 77 -21.73 3.29 -10.72
N VAL A 78 -21.83 3.24 -12.05
CA VAL A 78 -20.77 2.78 -12.95
C VAL A 78 -19.55 3.69 -12.82
N ALA A 79 -19.72 5.01 -12.85
CA ALA A 79 -18.63 5.97 -12.70
C ALA A 79 -17.94 5.85 -11.33
N ALA A 80 -18.71 5.72 -10.24
CA ALA A 80 -18.19 5.57 -8.88
C ALA A 80 -17.39 4.28 -8.74
N THR A 81 -17.94 3.19 -9.27
CA THR A 81 -17.30 1.87 -9.26
C THR A 81 -16.03 1.88 -10.10
N ALA A 82 -16.07 2.45 -11.30
CA ALA A 82 -14.90 2.60 -12.16
C ALA A 82 -13.79 3.41 -11.49
N GLY A 83 -14.13 4.54 -10.86
CA GLY A 83 -13.17 5.34 -10.09
C GLY A 83 -12.50 4.55 -8.98
N ALA A 84 -13.26 3.75 -8.23
CA ALA A 84 -12.70 2.89 -7.18
C ALA A 84 -11.79 1.79 -7.71
N PHE A 85 -12.12 1.18 -8.86
CA PHE A 85 -11.26 0.21 -9.52
C PHE A 85 -9.95 0.85 -10.01
N VAL A 86 -10.02 2.03 -10.61
CA VAL A 86 -8.83 2.77 -11.06
C VAL A 86 -7.96 3.14 -9.86
N ALA A 87 -8.54 3.63 -8.76
CA ALA A 87 -7.79 3.94 -7.53
C ALA A 87 -7.06 2.70 -6.99
N ARG A 88 -7.73 1.54 -6.96
CA ARG A 88 -7.10 0.27 -6.56
C ARG A 88 -6.00 -0.17 -7.53
N ALA A 89 -6.22 -0.04 -8.82
CA ALA A 89 -5.22 -0.35 -9.83
C ALA A 89 -3.99 0.55 -9.70
N LEU A 90 -4.18 1.83 -9.35
CA LEU A 90 -3.12 2.80 -9.06
C LEU A 90 -2.42 2.55 -7.71
N GLY A 91 -3.02 1.78 -6.79
CA GLY A 91 -2.37 1.38 -5.54
C GLY A 91 -1.07 0.59 -5.78
N ARG A 92 -1.06 -0.34 -6.75
CA ARG A 92 0.14 -1.11 -7.10
C ARG A 92 1.33 -0.27 -7.58
N PRO A 93 1.20 0.62 -8.58
CA PRO A 93 2.31 1.48 -8.99
C PRO A 93 2.74 2.45 -7.88
N VAL A 94 1.81 2.92 -7.04
CA VAL A 94 2.15 3.69 -5.83
C VAL A 94 3.02 2.84 -4.90
N GLU A 95 2.64 1.59 -4.62
CA GLU A 95 3.44 0.67 -3.82
C GLU A 95 4.82 0.41 -4.45
N HIS A 96 4.90 0.22 -5.77
CA HIS A 96 6.17 0.05 -6.47
C HIS A 96 7.07 1.28 -6.34
N LEU A 97 6.49 2.47 -6.44
CA LEU A 97 7.21 3.73 -6.24
C LEU A 97 7.70 3.85 -4.79
N LEU A 98 6.84 3.56 -3.81
CA LEU A 98 7.16 3.63 -2.38
C LEU A 98 8.14 2.55 -1.93
N SER A 99 8.12 1.36 -2.52
CA SER A 99 9.10 0.29 -2.27
C SER A 99 10.44 0.51 -3.00
N GLY A 100 10.51 1.50 -3.89
CA GLY A 100 11.72 1.83 -4.63
C GLY A 100 11.91 1.08 -5.95
N ARG A 101 10.92 0.29 -6.38
CA ARG A 101 10.85 -0.36 -7.69
C ARG A 101 10.37 0.60 -8.77
N TRP A 102 11.15 1.65 -9.01
CA TRP A 102 10.80 2.70 -9.95
C TRP A 102 10.85 2.19 -11.40
N PRO A 103 9.97 2.69 -12.29
CA PRO A 103 9.96 2.31 -13.69
C PRO A 103 11.27 2.67 -14.38
N PHE A 104 11.57 2.02 -15.52
CA PHE A 104 12.88 2.12 -16.17
C PHE A 104 13.29 3.57 -16.49
N PHE A 105 12.33 4.40 -16.91
CA PHE A 105 12.56 5.81 -17.25
C PHE A 105 12.95 6.66 -16.03
N ALA A 106 12.50 6.29 -14.83
CA ALA A 106 12.78 7.00 -13.59
C ALA A 106 14.00 6.42 -12.83
N ARG A 107 14.70 5.42 -13.38
CA ARG A 107 15.86 4.78 -12.71
C ARG A 107 17.00 5.74 -12.41
N ARG A 108 17.26 6.71 -13.29
CA ARG A 108 18.30 7.74 -13.05
C ARG A 108 17.93 8.62 -11.86
N ALA A 109 16.66 9.03 -11.79
CA ALA A 109 16.14 9.80 -10.66
C ALA A 109 16.16 8.98 -9.36
N ALA A 110 15.77 7.71 -9.42
CA ALA A 110 15.84 6.79 -8.28
C ALA A 110 17.28 6.68 -7.75
N ARG A 111 18.26 6.45 -8.63
CA ARG A 111 19.69 6.39 -8.25
C ARG A 111 20.17 7.71 -7.66
N ALA A 112 19.86 8.84 -8.30
CA ALA A 112 20.26 10.15 -7.79
C ALA A 112 19.66 10.43 -6.41
N LEU A 113 18.39 10.05 -6.18
CA LEU A 113 17.73 10.21 -4.89
C LEU A 113 18.34 9.29 -3.84
N THR A 114 18.61 8.03 -4.16
CA THR A 114 19.31 7.09 -3.27
C THR A 114 20.68 7.64 -2.87
N GLU A 115 21.48 8.14 -3.82
CA GLU A 115 22.80 8.70 -3.52
C GLU A 115 22.71 9.99 -2.69
N ARG A 116 21.74 10.87 -2.96
CA ARG A 116 21.50 12.05 -2.12
C ARG A 116 21.12 11.66 -0.69
N ARG A 117 20.23 10.68 -0.53
CA ARG A 117 19.82 10.15 0.79
C ARG A 117 20.99 9.50 1.51
N ARG A 118 21.81 8.71 0.80
CA ARG A 118 23.03 8.09 1.33
C ARG A 118 24.03 9.14 1.77
N GLY A 119 24.25 10.20 0.99
CA GLY A 119 25.10 11.33 1.36
C GLY A 119 24.63 12.02 2.65
N LYS A 120 23.33 12.32 2.73
CA LYS A 120 22.72 12.90 3.96
C LYS A 120 22.86 11.96 5.16
N TRP A 121 22.59 10.67 4.98
CA TRP A 121 22.70 9.68 6.05
C TRP A 121 24.15 9.54 6.54
N ARG A 122 25.13 9.42 5.64
CA ARG A 122 26.56 9.33 5.99
C ARG A 122 27.06 10.57 6.72
N ARG A 123 26.52 11.75 6.38
CA ARG A 123 26.83 12.98 7.10
C ARG A 123 26.32 12.91 8.55
N LEU A 124 25.05 12.59 8.74
CA LEU A 124 24.44 12.48 10.07
C LEU A 124 25.07 11.34 10.90
N ASP A 125 25.45 10.24 10.26
CA ASP A 125 26.12 9.11 10.91
C ASP A 125 27.55 9.46 11.35
N ARG A 126 28.27 10.31 10.60
CA ARG A 126 29.54 10.89 11.05
C ARG A 126 29.33 11.82 12.23
N GLU A 127 28.41 12.77 12.13
CA GLU A 127 28.10 13.70 13.23
C GLU A 127 27.69 12.94 14.52
N TYR A 128 26.93 11.84 14.38
CA TYR A 128 26.58 10.95 15.49
C TYR A 128 27.79 10.24 16.10
N ARG A 129 28.70 9.69 15.27
CA ARG A 129 29.93 9.03 15.77
C ARG A 129 30.87 10.03 16.44
N ASP A 130 31.06 11.20 15.85
CA ASP A 130 31.91 12.25 16.41
C ASP A 130 31.37 12.71 17.78
N ALA A 131 30.05 12.84 17.93
CA ALA A 131 29.40 13.14 19.22
C ALA A 131 29.53 11.99 20.23
N LEU A 132 29.50 10.73 19.77
CA LEU A 132 29.67 9.56 20.62
C LEU A 132 31.09 9.47 21.17
N ASP A 133 32.09 9.66 20.30
CA ASP A 133 33.51 9.65 20.67
C ASP A 133 33.87 10.87 21.52
N GLY A 134 33.20 12.02 21.31
CA GLY A 134 33.35 13.23 22.10
C GLY A 134 32.59 13.24 23.44
N GLY A 135 31.77 12.21 23.74
CA GLY A 135 31.02 12.12 24.99
C GLY A 135 29.84 13.11 25.13
N ASP A 136 29.34 13.67 24.03
CA ASP A 136 28.25 14.65 24.03
C ASP A 136 26.88 13.94 24.07
N HIS A 137 26.60 13.29 25.21
CA HIS A 137 25.40 12.48 25.44
C HIS A 137 24.06 13.17 25.16
N PRO A 138 23.86 14.49 25.45
CA PRO A 138 22.62 15.18 25.14
C PRO A 138 22.28 15.22 23.65
N ARG A 139 23.28 15.37 22.77
CA ARG A 139 23.07 15.48 21.32
C ARG A 139 22.92 14.14 20.61
N LEU A 140 23.28 13.03 21.27
CA LEU A 140 23.19 11.70 20.69
C LEU A 140 21.76 11.32 20.31
N GLY A 141 20.78 11.67 21.16
CA GLY A 141 19.37 11.39 20.90
C GLY A 141 18.87 12.07 19.63
N GLU A 142 19.06 13.39 19.54
CA GLU A 142 18.65 14.20 18.38
C GLU A 142 19.34 13.74 17.08
N LEU A 143 20.65 13.44 17.14
CA LEU A 143 21.39 12.96 15.98
C LEU A 143 20.96 11.56 15.54
N ALA A 144 20.66 10.67 16.50
CA ALA A 144 20.12 9.35 16.22
C ALA A 144 18.74 9.45 15.56
N GLU A 145 17.84 10.30 16.07
CA GLU A 145 16.53 10.56 15.48
C GLU A 145 16.64 11.15 14.07
N ALA A 146 17.48 12.17 13.88
CA ALA A 146 17.71 12.79 12.57
C ALA A 146 18.25 11.78 11.55
N ARG A 147 19.19 10.92 11.97
CA ARG A 147 19.72 9.84 11.12
C ARG A 147 18.63 8.80 10.80
N ASN A 148 17.91 8.32 11.81
CA ASN A 148 16.88 7.29 11.66
C ASN A 148 15.68 7.79 10.83
N ALA A 149 15.38 9.09 10.88
CA ALA A 149 14.40 9.74 10.03
C ALA A 149 14.75 9.61 8.53
N VAL A 150 16.05 9.59 8.20
CA VAL A 150 16.56 9.32 6.84
C VAL A 150 16.52 7.83 6.52
N ALA A 151 17.08 6.97 7.38
CA ALA A 151 16.98 5.52 7.34
C ALA A 151 17.65 4.88 8.58
N LEU A 152 17.18 3.71 9.00
CA LEU A 152 17.80 2.94 10.11
C LEU A 152 19.19 2.40 9.77
N THR A 153 19.41 2.03 8.52
CA THR A 153 20.72 1.62 7.99
C THR A 153 21.03 2.42 6.74
N GLU A 154 22.28 2.38 6.27
CA GLU A 154 22.69 3.11 5.07
C GLU A 154 21.69 2.90 3.91
N PRO A 155 21.07 3.98 3.38
CA PRO A 155 20.06 3.90 2.34
C PRO A 155 20.53 3.15 1.10
N ARG A 156 19.64 2.32 0.55
CA ARG A 156 19.84 1.59 -0.72
C ARG A 156 18.67 1.77 -1.68
N CYS A 157 17.52 2.19 -1.19
CA CYS A 157 16.34 2.51 -1.96
C CYS A 157 16.16 4.04 -2.08
N PRO A 158 15.41 4.52 -3.08
CA PRO A 158 15.09 5.94 -3.23
C PRO A 158 14.17 6.45 -2.12
N THR A 159 13.42 5.57 -1.47
CA THR A 159 12.38 5.88 -0.48
C THR A 159 12.66 5.21 0.88
N TRP A 160 12.28 5.87 1.98
CA TRP A 160 12.41 5.31 3.33
C TRP A 160 11.59 4.02 3.49
N ILE A 161 10.37 3.99 2.93
CA ILE A 161 9.49 2.83 2.96
C ILE A 161 10.17 1.63 2.28
N GLY A 162 10.83 1.84 1.12
CA GLY A 162 11.58 0.79 0.44
C GLY A 162 12.75 0.25 1.27
N ASP A 163 13.52 1.14 1.89
CA ASP A 163 14.61 0.72 2.79
C ASP A 163 14.08 -0.10 3.96
N ARG A 164 12.95 0.30 4.56
CA ARG A 164 12.34 -0.40 5.69
C ARG A 164 11.79 -1.77 5.30
N LEU A 165 11.06 -1.86 4.18
CA LEU A 165 10.49 -3.14 3.68
C LEU A 165 11.57 -4.15 3.26
N HIS A 166 12.72 -3.68 2.79
CA HIS A 166 13.86 -4.54 2.45
C HIS A 166 14.80 -4.83 3.64
N ALA A 167 14.64 -4.14 4.78
CA ALA A 167 15.50 -4.31 5.94
C ALA A 167 15.49 -5.74 6.51
N PRO A 168 14.33 -6.42 6.67
CA PRO A 168 14.29 -7.78 7.22
C PRO A 168 15.09 -8.76 6.38
N ALA A 169 14.84 -8.80 5.06
CA ALA A 169 15.55 -9.69 4.15
C ALA A 169 17.06 -9.48 4.18
N ARG A 170 17.50 -8.22 4.26
CA ARG A 170 18.92 -7.88 4.36
C ARG A 170 19.54 -8.26 5.70
N ARG A 171 18.83 -8.02 6.80
CA ARG A 171 19.28 -8.41 8.14
C ARG A 171 19.42 -9.93 8.21
N THR A 172 18.38 -10.66 7.81
CA THR A 172 18.37 -12.12 7.79
C THR A 172 19.51 -12.70 6.94
N SER A 173 19.74 -12.15 5.74
CA SER A 173 20.86 -12.57 4.89
C SER A 173 22.23 -12.28 5.51
N LYS A 174 22.41 -11.11 6.17
CA LYS A 174 23.68 -10.75 6.80
C LYS A 174 23.96 -11.52 8.09
N GLN A 175 22.94 -11.74 8.91
CA GLN A 175 23.06 -12.31 10.25
C GLN A 175 23.04 -13.83 10.22
N TYR A 176 22.22 -14.43 9.35
CA TYR A 176 21.99 -15.87 9.31
C TYR A 176 22.43 -16.52 7.99
N GLY A 177 22.92 -15.74 7.02
CA GLY A 177 23.24 -16.27 5.67
C GLY A 177 22.02 -16.73 4.88
N LEU A 178 20.81 -16.52 5.40
CA LEU A 178 19.57 -17.06 4.84
C LEU A 178 18.94 -16.07 3.86
N ASP A 179 18.65 -16.53 2.64
CA ASP A 179 17.81 -15.76 1.72
C ASP A 179 16.34 -15.84 2.16
N LEU A 180 15.88 -14.75 2.79
CA LEU A 180 14.50 -14.64 3.25
C LEU A 180 13.50 -14.87 2.12
N THR A 181 13.79 -14.46 0.89
CA THR A 181 12.88 -14.62 -0.26
C THR A 181 12.61 -16.10 -0.55
N ALA A 182 13.66 -16.93 -0.47
CA ALA A 182 13.57 -18.36 -0.69
C ALA A 182 13.02 -19.11 0.53
N ALA A 183 13.32 -18.63 1.74
CA ALA A 183 12.89 -19.25 3.00
C ALA A 183 11.44 -18.91 3.37
N TRP A 184 10.93 -17.75 2.95
CA TRP A 184 9.64 -17.22 3.38
C TRP A 184 8.45 -18.16 3.17
N PRO A 185 8.26 -18.82 2.01
CA PRO A 185 7.12 -19.73 1.85
C PRO A 185 7.16 -20.93 2.81
N ARG A 186 8.36 -21.40 3.16
CA ARG A 186 8.54 -22.51 4.11
C ARG A 186 8.27 -22.04 5.53
N LEU A 187 8.85 -20.89 5.89
CA LEU A 187 8.60 -20.24 7.18
C LEU A 187 7.08 -20.02 7.37
N TRP A 188 6.39 -19.49 6.36
CA TRP A 188 4.95 -19.24 6.40
C TRP A 188 4.11 -20.48 6.71
N LEU A 189 4.52 -21.65 6.23
CA LEU A 189 3.84 -22.92 6.52
C LEU A 189 4.08 -23.42 7.95
N LEU A 190 5.15 -22.98 8.60
CA LEU A 190 5.46 -23.32 10.00
C LEU A 190 4.77 -22.38 10.99
N LEU A 191 4.42 -21.16 10.56
CA LEU A 191 3.83 -20.17 11.46
C LEU A 191 2.45 -20.61 11.99
N PRO A 192 2.22 -20.50 13.31
CA PRO A 192 0.87 -20.63 13.87
C PRO A 192 -0.02 -19.46 13.43
N ASP A 193 -1.34 -19.64 13.53
CA ASP A 193 -2.31 -18.60 13.14
C ASP A 193 -2.11 -17.31 13.95
N SER A 194 -1.71 -17.42 15.22
CA SER A 194 -1.40 -16.28 16.09
C SER A 194 -0.25 -15.40 15.58
N ALA A 195 0.69 -15.94 14.81
CA ALA A 195 1.76 -15.20 14.16
C ALA A 195 1.37 -14.71 12.75
N ARG A 196 0.53 -15.46 12.02
CA ARG A 196 0.07 -15.09 10.66
C ARG A 196 -0.91 -13.93 10.67
N GLU A 197 -1.76 -13.81 11.68
CA GLU A 197 -2.79 -12.77 11.76
C GLU A 197 -2.19 -11.35 11.84
N PRO A 198 -1.26 -11.03 12.77
CA PRO A 198 -0.63 -9.70 12.82
C PRO A 198 0.15 -9.35 11.54
N LEU A 199 0.81 -10.32 10.91
CA LEU A 199 1.53 -10.12 9.64
C LEU A 199 0.58 -9.80 8.48
N THR A 200 -0.51 -10.55 8.37
CA THR A 200 -1.50 -10.33 7.31
C THR A 200 -2.23 -9.00 7.51
N GLU A 201 -2.54 -8.66 8.76
CA GLU A 201 -3.19 -7.40 9.13
C GLU A 201 -2.30 -6.19 8.85
N SER A 202 -1.03 -6.23 9.24
CA SER A 202 -0.07 -5.15 8.93
C SER A 202 0.16 -4.99 7.43
N ARG A 203 0.24 -6.10 6.68
CA ARG A 203 0.27 -6.06 5.21
C ARG A 203 -0.98 -5.43 4.62
N ARG A 204 -2.17 -5.78 5.12
CA ARG A 204 -3.44 -5.19 4.71
C ARG A 204 -3.47 -3.68 4.92
N ARG A 205 -2.96 -3.18 6.05
CA ARG A 205 -2.86 -1.72 6.31
C ARG A 205 -1.99 -1.00 5.29
N LEU A 206 -0.88 -1.63 4.86
CA LEU A 206 -0.04 -1.09 3.79
C LEU A 206 -0.78 -1.07 2.44
N ASP A 207 -1.49 -2.14 2.11
CA ASP A 207 -2.30 -2.21 0.89
C ASP A 207 -3.39 -1.11 0.89
N GLU A 208 -4.06 -0.88 2.02
CA GLU A 208 -5.05 0.19 2.16
C GLU A 208 -4.44 1.60 2.03
N ALA A 209 -3.26 1.81 2.60
CA ALA A 209 -2.54 3.09 2.48
C ALA A 209 -2.10 3.38 1.04
N THR A 210 -1.69 2.36 0.28
CA THR A 210 -1.32 2.52 -1.13
C THR A 210 -2.53 2.77 -2.03
N VAL A 211 -3.67 2.14 -1.75
CA VAL A 211 -4.96 2.46 -2.42
C VAL A 211 -5.37 3.91 -2.16
N LEU A 212 -5.16 4.42 -0.94
CA LEU A 212 -5.36 5.84 -0.64
C LEU A 212 -4.44 6.74 -1.48
N GLY A 213 -3.20 6.32 -1.72
CA GLY A 213 -2.30 6.98 -2.67
C GLY A 213 -2.82 6.95 -4.11
N GLY A 214 -3.51 5.88 -4.52
CA GLY A 214 -4.20 5.80 -5.80
C GLY A 214 -5.30 6.87 -5.94
N TRP A 215 -6.08 7.10 -4.87
CA TRP A 215 -7.03 8.22 -4.82
C TRP A 215 -6.34 9.59 -4.92
N ALA A 216 -5.21 9.77 -4.24
CA ALA A 216 -4.43 11.00 -4.32
C ALA A 216 -4.02 11.34 -5.76
N VAL A 217 -3.59 10.34 -6.54
CA VAL A 217 -3.24 10.50 -7.95
C VAL A 217 -4.46 10.92 -8.78
N LEU A 218 -5.63 10.32 -8.54
CA LEU A 218 -6.87 10.69 -9.25
C LEU A 218 -7.29 12.13 -8.95
N TYR A 219 -7.28 12.54 -7.68
CA TYR A 219 -7.59 13.92 -7.30
C TYR A 219 -6.56 14.92 -7.84
N ALA A 220 -5.27 14.56 -7.86
CA ALA A 220 -4.23 15.40 -8.46
C ALA A 220 -4.40 15.56 -9.98
N ALA A 221 -4.76 14.48 -10.70
CA ALA A 221 -5.06 14.54 -12.13
C ALA A 221 -6.28 15.42 -12.42
N LEU A 222 -7.34 15.29 -11.61
CA LEU A 222 -8.52 16.16 -11.70
C LEU A 222 -8.18 17.63 -11.38
N GLY A 223 -7.14 17.87 -10.59
CA GLY A 223 -6.54 19.17 -10.32
C GLY A 223 -6.14 19.97 -11.56
N VAL A 224 -5.83 19.29 -12.67
CA VAL A 224 -5.52 19.93 -13.96
C VAL A 224 -6.75 20.63 -14.55
N VAL A 225 -7.96 20.17 -14.22
CA VAL A 225 -9.23 20.76 -14.65
C VAL A 225 -9.81 21.70 -13.60
N TRP A 226 -9.64 21.38 -12.31
CA TRP A 226 -10.14 22.18 -11.20
C TRP A 226 -9.13 22.16 -10.04
N TRP A 227 -8.36 23.24 -9.88
CA TRP A 227 -7.23 23.29 -8.95
C TRP A 227 -7.53 22.92 -7.48
N PRO A 228 -8.72 23.14 -6.89
CA PRO A 228 -9.01 22.70 -5.51
C PRO A 228 -8.89 21.18 -5.34
N SER A 229 -9.18 20.41 -6.40
CA SER A 229 -8.96 18.97 -6.40
C SER A 229 -7.49 18.59 -6.23
N ALA A 230 -6.55 19.42 -6.71
CA ALA A 230 -5.12 19.19 -6.51
C ALA A 230 -4.75 19.29 -5.01
N VAL A 231 -5.37 20.22 -4.27
CA VAL A 231 -5.17 20.37 -2.82
C VAL A 231 -5.69 19.13 -2.08
N ILE A 232 -6.87 18.64 -2.45
CA ILE A 232 -7.41 17.38 -1.90
C ILE A 232 -6.43 16.23 -2.19
N GLY A 233 -5.96 16.11 -3.43
CA GLY A 233 -4.97 15.10 -3.82
C GLY A 233 -3.68 15.19 -3.01
N LEU A 234 -3.16 16.39 -2.77
CA LEU A 234 -1.96 16.60 -1.95
C LEU A 234 -2.17 16.16 -0.50
N VAL A 235 -3.28 16.57 0.13
CA VAL A 235 -3.61 16.18 1.52
C VAL A 235 -3.78 14.68 1.64
N VAL A 236 -4.57 14.07 0.74
CA VAL A 236 -4.78 12.61 0.70
C VAL A 236 -3.46 11.88 0.46
N GLY A 237 -2.59 12.41 -0.41
CA GLY A 237 -1.27 11.88 -0.69
C GLY A 237 -0.33 11.92 0.52
N LEU A 238 -0.33 13.02 1.28
CA LEU A 238 0.44 13.14 2.53
C LEU A 238 -0.06 12.15 3.59
N VAL A 239 -1.37 11.96 3.72
CA VAL A 239 -1.96 10.97 4.63
C VAL A 239 -1.60 9.55 4.20
N ALA A 240 -1.71 9.24 2.91
CA ALA A 240 -1.32 7.94 2.34
C ALA A 240 0.17 7.64 2.59
N TRP A 241 1.04 8.64 2.40
CA TRP A 241 2.46 8.51 2.65
C TRP A 241 2.78 8.24 4.13
N ARG A 242 2.17 9.00 5.06
CA ARG A 242 2.34 8.78 6.51
C ARG A 242 1.86 7.38 6.93
N ARG A 243 0.64 7.01 6.54
CA ARG A 243 0.09 5.68 6.84
C ARG A 243 0.93 4.54 6.24
N SER A 244 1.47 4.73 5.04
CA SER A 244 2.35 3.73 4.42
C SER A 244 3.68 3.61 5.16
N ARG A 245 4.20 4.72 5.71
CA ARG A 245 5.40 4.74 6.54
C ARG A 245 5.19 3.92 7.82
N ASP A 246 4.14 4.22 8.57
CA ASP A 246 3.83 3.56 9.84
C ASP A 246 3.54 2.06 9.63
N ALA A 247 2.75 1.72 8.59
CA ALA A 247 2.44 0.33 8.26
C ALA A 247 3.67 -0.46 7.82
N ALA A 248 4.58 0.15 7.05
CA ALA A 248 5.82 -0.51 6.62
C ALA A 248 6.78 -0.76 7.78
N GLU A 249 6.81 0.12 8.77
CA GLU A 249 7.61 -0.05 9.99
C GLU A 249 7.18 -1.27 10.79
N VAL A 250 5.89 -1.31 11.14
CA VAL A 250 5.27 -2.41 11.88
C VAL A 250 5.39 -3.73 11.12
N TYR A 251 5.09 -3.73 9.83
CA TYR A 251 5.19 -4.94 9.00
C TYR A 251 6.61 -5.50 9.00
N ALA A 252 7.62 -4.65 8.79
CA ALA A 252 9.00 -5.10 8.74
C ALA A 252 9.52 -5.57 10.11
N GLU A 253 9.08 -4.95 11.21
CA GLU A 253 9.40 -5.40 12.57
C GLU A 253 8.80 -6.77 12.86
N LEU A 254 7.54 -7.00 12.49
CA LEU A 254 6.89 -8.30 12.65
C LEU A 254 7.56 -9.39 11.81
N VAL A 255 8.00 -9.07 10.59
CA VAL A 255 8.77 -10.01 9.76
C VAL A 255 10.10 -10.36 10.42
N GLU A 256 10.83 -9.38 10.97
CA GLU A 256 12.08 -9.62 11.70
C GLU A 256 11.86 -10.49 12.93
N ALA A 257 10.88 -10.16 13.78
CA ALA A 257 10.54 -10.93 14.97
C ALA A 257 10.11 -12.36 14.64
N THR A 258 9.34 -12.53 13.55
CA THR A 258 8.92 -13.86 13.09
C THR A 258 10.12 -14.71 12.68
N VAL A 259 11.06 -14.13 11.92
CA VAL A 259 12.28 -14.84 11.56
C VAL A 259 13.05 -15.20 12.82
N ASP A 260 13.26 -14.26 13.73
CA ASP A 260 14.06 -14.51 14.94
C ASP A 260 13.48 -15.62 15.83
N VAL A 261 12.15 -15.73 15.91
CA VAL A 261 11.45 -16.75 16.72
C VAL A 261 11.43 -18.11 16.02
N TYR A 262 11.08 -18.17 14.73
CA TYR A 262 10.82 -19.43 14.03
C TYR A 262 11.99 -19.95 13.19
N LEU A 263 13.10 -19.21 13.10
CA LEU A 263 14.27 -19.63 12.33
C LEU A 263 14.86 -20.94 12.85
N HIS A 264 14.96 -21.11 14.17
CA HIS A 264 15.52 -22.34 14.73
C HIS A 264 14.68 -23.56 14.35
N GLU A 265 13.36 -23.45 14.44
CA GLU A 265 12.41 -24.50 14.08
C GLU A 265 12.43 -24.81 12.57
N LEU A 266 12.71 -23.80 11.74
CA LEU A 266 12.95 -24.00 10.31
C LEU A 266 14.23 -24.82 10.08
N LEU A 267 15.33 -24.42 10.70
CA LEU A 267 16.62 -25.10 10.55
C LEU A 267 16.55 -26.54 11.05
N GLU A 268 15.92 -26.80 12.20
CA GLU A 268 15.74 -28.16 12.73
C GLU A 268 14.94 -29.07 11.77
N ARG A 269 13.91 -28.53 11.10
CA ARG A 269 13.11 -29.31 10.15
C ARG A 269 13.83 -29.65 8.84
N PHE A 270 14.80 -28.83 8.46
CA PHE A 270 15.56 -28.96 7.20
C PHE A 270 17.03 -29.33 7.44
N ASP A 271 17.38 -29.76 8.64
CA ASP A 271 18.72 -30.24 8.96
C ASP A 271 18.93 -31.63 8.33
N ASP A 272 19.84 -31.68 7.36
CA ASP A 272 20.19 -32.88 6.61
C ASP A 272 20.91 -33.92 7.48
N GLU A 273 21.56 -33.51 8.58
CA GLU A 273 22.24 -34.42 9.50
C GLU A 273 21.23 -35.24 10.33
N THR A 274 20.18 -34.60 10.83
CA THR A 274 19.13 -35.27 11.62
C THR A 274 17.99 -35.84 10.78
N ARG A 275 17.71 -35.31 9.58
CA ARG A 275 16.62 -35.77 8.69
C ARG A 275 17.03 -35.82 7.21
N PRO A 276 17.91 -36.76 6.82
CA PRO A 276 18.40 -36.83 5.45
C PRO A 276 17.25 -37.04 4.44
N VAL A 277 17.05 -36.05 3.56
CA VAL A 277 16.07 -36.14 2.48
C VAL A 277 16.62 -37.08 1.40
N ARG A 278 16.36 -38.38 1.53
CA ARG A 278 16.76 -39.37 0.51
C ARG A 278 15.91 -39.18 -0.77
N PRO A 279 16.51 -38.87 -1.93
CA PRO A 279 15.77 -38.67 -3.19
C PRO A 279 14.91 -39.88 -3.58
N ALA A 280 15.35 -41.09 -3.21
CA ALA A 280 14.60 -42.33 -3.41
C ALA A 280 13.20 -42.32 -2.76
N ARG A 281 13.04 -41.72 -1.57
CA ARG A 281 11.73 -41.62 -0.90
C ARG A 281 10.77 -40.70 -1.65
N GLY A 282 11.27 -39.61 -2.24
CA GLY A 282 10.48 -38.71 -3.08
C GLY A 282 9.93 -39.42 -4.32
N LYS A 283 10.75 -40.27 -4.94
CA LYS A 283 10.36 -41.10 -6.08
C LYS A 283 9.27 -42.13 -5.68
N THR A 284 9.46 -42.86 -4.58
CA THR A 284 8.46 -43.84 -4.09
C THR A 284 7.13 -43.19 -3.70
N VAL A 285 7.15 -42.02 -3.07
CA VAL A 285 5.93 -41.28 -2.72
C VAL A 285 5.23 -40.75 -3.98
N SER A 286 6.00 -40.26 -4.96
CA SER A 286 5.47 -39.80 -6.25
C SER A 286 4.82 -40.95 -7.04
N GLU A 287 5.46 -42.13 -7.08
CA GLU A 287 4.93 -43.35 -7.68
C GLU A 287 3.62 -43.79 -7.00
N ARG A 288 3.58 -43.75 -5.65
CA ARG A 288 2.37 -44.11 -4.87
C ARG A 288 1.20 -43.13 -5.10
N PHE A 289 1.46 -41.84 -5.23
CA PHE A 289 0.43 -40.84 -5.52
C PHE A 289 -0.02 -40.83 -6.97
N ARG A 290 0.82 -41.28 -7.90
CA ARG A 290 0.45 -41.36 -9.32
C ARG A 290 -0.56 -42.46 -9.63
N LYS A 291 -0.95 -43.29 -8.65
CA LYS A 291 -1.82 -44.46 -8.84
C LYS A 291 -1.44 -45.21 -10.11
N SER A 292 -0.16 -45.60 -10.27
CA SER A 292 0.12 -46.69 -11.19
C SER A 292 -0.33 -47.97 -10.50
N THR A 293 -1.53 -48.40 -10.89
CA THR A 293 -2.00 -49.80 -10.97
C THR A 293 -1.10 -50.86 -10.36
#